data_AF-A0A4U5MVP5-F1
#
_entry.id   AF-A0A4U5MVP5-F1
#
_cell.length_a   1.000
_cell.length_b   1.000
_cell.length_c   1.000
_cell.angle_alpha   90.00
_cell.angle_beta   90.00
_cell.angle_gamma   90.00
#
_symmetry.space_group_name_H-M   'P 1'
#
loop_
_entity.id
_entity.type
_entity.pdbx_description
1 polymer ?
#
loop_
_entity_poly.entity_id
_entity_poly.type
_entity_poly.pdbx_seq_one_letter_code
_entity_poly.pdbx_strand_id
1 'polypeptide(L)'
;MSQPLDLSKTGTAFNMITLGDALPTEHRSESPMEVDELLKPLVPYSDSDEEDGEPVTKRVRISQEADSSDVSTPQIGHGDLPRGEGEFTLISDTRNRFLSGHGNQRITFSFPDNVNNPSENMELAIHKIFDTLQEEVPDTAYCTINFHHPGIEQHSSTVGAPGRFSTCRRPVELNTGETIFRLLESMTQSNKAVNYDSEFKMELIFVKAPRGSGQVNRTKTQHGVYKLGDKDRYCLLRSILLGKAAADADDEKRRNKETMKKERVKSEHLQNLLRLNSTRPTVADMENLLKKAKIQTQQDSYSIEDARDIYMCNEELHDYRLVIYEKRDQDLKALLNIGDKKTKKTIRTVLEKEHFEPVTNGSEFLKKWNFCDFCGKKVSSLDGHTCSHKCHKCGQSGYDECSGDLLVKCNSCCMVFNSRECFTRHRVGYGHGNTKSL
;
A
#
# COMPACT_ATOMS: atom_id res chain seq x y z
N MET A 1 18.77 50.90 -51.34
CA MET A 1 17.51 51.00 -52.10
C MET A 1 16.85 49.64 -52.04
N SER A 2 15.66 49.55 -51.48
CA SER A 2 14.99 48.27 -51.20
C SER A 2 13.51 48.42 -51.54
N GLN A 3 12.99 47.58 -52.44
CA GLN A 3 11.59 47.62 -52.85
C GLN A 3 10.72 46.80 -51.87
N PRO A 4 9.47 47.23 -51.60
CA PRO A 4 8.51 46.42 -50.85
C PRO A 4 7.96 45.27 -51.71
N LEU A 5 7.63 44.15 -51.08
CA LEU A 5 6.89 43.05 -51.71
C LEU A 5 5.38 43.24 -51.52
N ASP A 6 4.64 43.16 -52.61
CA ASP A 6 3.18 43.24 -52.66
C ASP A 6 2.56 41.91 -52.19
N LEU A 7 1.65 41.98 -51.21
CA LEU A 7 0.85 40.85 -50.73
C LEU A 7 -0.61 41.03 -51.15
N SER A 8 -0.90 40.71 -52.42
CA SER A 8 -2.24 40.67 -52.96
C SER A 8 -2.51 39.40 -53.78
N LYS A 9 -3.77 38.94 -53.76
CA LYS A 9 -4.33 37.75 -54.45
C LYS A 9 -3.99 36.37 -53.83
N THR A 10 -4.87 35.90 -52.95
CA THR A 10 -5.82 34.82 -53.30
C THR A 10 -7.00 34.88 -52.33
N GLY A 11 -8.19 35.15 -52.84
CA GLY A 11 -9.44 34.98 -52.10
C GLY A 11 -10.27 33.84 -52.71
N THR A 12 -10.93 33.05 -51.87
CA THR A 12 -11.87 32.01 -52.31
C THR A 12 -13.09 32.03 -51.37
N ALA A 13 -14.27 31.74 -51.93
CA ALA A 13 -15.57 32.14 -51.39
C ALA A 13 -15.92 31.56 -50.01
N PHE A 14 -16.59 32.39 -49.20
CA PHE A 14 -17.58 31.92 -48.22
C PHE A 14 -18.75 31.27 -48.96
N ASN A 15 -19.36 30.24 -48.36
CA ASN A 15 -20.68 29.77 -48.74
C ASN A 15 -21.56 29.72 -47.48
N MET A 16 -22.58 30.57 -47.42
CA MET A 16 -23.66 30.47 -46.43
C MET A 16 -24.86 29.79 -47.09
N ILE A 17 -25.51 28.87 -46.38
CA ILE A 17 -26.87 28.40 -46.70
C ILE A 17 -27.68 28.48 -45.41
N THR A 18 -28.87 29.07 -45.50
CA THR A 18 -29.73 29.40 -44.35
C THR A 18 -31.15 28.89 -44.57
N LEU A 19 -31.72 28.36 -43.48
CA LEU A 19 -33.16 28.21 -43.20
C LEU A 19 -34.00 27.25 -44.06
N GLY A 20 -35.08 26.75 -43.46
CA GLY A 20 -35.99 25.74 -43.99
C GLY A 20 -36.78 25.06 -42.87
N ASP A 21 -37.81 25.72 -42.36
CA ASP A 21 -38.62 25.26 -41.22
C ASP A 21 -39.60 24.13 -41.56
N ALA A 22 -39.83 23.21 -40.61
CA ALA A 22 -41.01 22.32 -40.60
C ALA A 22 -41.33 21.76 -39.18
N LEU A 23 -42.46 22.21 -38.62
CA LEU A 23 -43.29 21.57 -37.58
C LEU A 23 -44.71 21.37 -38.21
N PRO A 24 -45.70 20.66 -37.61
CA PRO A 24 -45.83 20.13 -36.24
C PRO A 24 -45.95 18.56 -36.25
N THR A 25 -46.70 17.76 -35.46
CA THR A 25 -47.84 17.99 -34.53
C THR A 25 -48.00 16.87 -33.48
N GLU A 26 -48.03 17.28 -32.21
CA GLU A 26 -48.79 16.80 -31.03
C GLU A 26 -49.04 15.30 -30.65
N HIS A 27 -49.38 15.17 -29.36
CA HIS A 27 -49.99 14.03 -28.63
C HIS A 27 -49.06 12.83 -28.29
N ARG A 28 -49.24 12.16 -27.15
CA ARG A 28 -50.25 12.32 -26.08
C ARG A 28 -49.64 12.11 -24.68
N SER A 29 -50.23 12.74 -23.68
CA SER A 29 -49.97 12.55 -22.26
C SER A 29 -50.59 11.26 -21.72
N GLU A 30 -49.99 10.65 -20.71
CA GLU A 30 -50.69 10.27 -19.46
C GLU A 30 -49.67 10.03 -18.32
N SER A 31 -50.12 10.19 -17.08
CA SER A 31 -49.26 10.23 -15.87
C SER A 31 -49.69 9.15 -14.85
N PRO A 32 -49.58 9.30 -13.50
CA PRO A 32 -48.83 8.32 -12.74
C PRO A 32 -49.66 7.49 -11.74
N MET A 33 -49.05 6.39 -11.30
CA MET A 33 -49.37 5.60 -10.10
C MET A 33 -48.07 4.95 -9.61
N GLU A 34 -47.88 4.61 -8.34
CA GLU A 34 -48.34 5.21 -7.08
C GLU A 34 -47.43 4.61 -5.98
N VAL A 35 -47.55 5.04 -4.73
CA VAL A 35 -46.76 4.50 -3.61
C VAL A 35 -47.70 3.86 -2.61
N ASP A 36 -47.50 2.58 -2.24
CA ASP A 36 -47.23 2.25 -0.84
C ASP A 36 -46.83 0.77 -0.55
N GLU A 37 -46.38 0.59 0.70
CA GLU A 37 -46.35 -0.59 1.56
C GLU A 37 -46.55 -2.01 0.99
N LEU A 38 -45.67 -2.94 1.43
CA LEU A 38 -46.09 -3.90 2.47
C LEU A 38 -44.91 -4.58 3.18
N LEU A 39 -44.82 -4.37 4.50
CA LEU A 39 -43.96 -5.13 5.40
C LEU A 39 -44.61 -6.47 5.78
N LYS A 40 -43.84 -7.57 5.76
CA LYS A 40 -43.75 -8.52 6.89
C LYS A 40 -42.65 -9.58 6.71
N PRO A 41 -42.04 -10.07 7.81
CA PRO A 41 -41.02 -11.12 7.78
C PRO A 41 -41.63 -12.52 7.89
N LEU A 42 -40.83 -13.54 7.55
CA LEU A 42 -40.98 -14.90 8.06
C LEU A 42 -39.65 -15.36 8.66
N VAL A 43 -39.75 -16.15 9.74
CA VAL A 43 -38.62 -16.67 10.53
C VAL A 43 -38.55 -18.20 10.34
N PRO A 44 -37.73 -18.93 11.12
CA PRO A 44 -36.63 -19.73 10.60
C PRO A 44 -37.05 -21.08 10.01
N TYR A 45 -36.09 -21.73 9.34
CA TYR A 45 -35.94 -23.18 9.40
C TYR A 45 -34.60 -23.52 10.04
N SER A 46 -34.58 -24.58 10.83
CA SER A 46 -33.41 -25.12 11.52
C SER A 46 -33.15 -26.56 11.08
N ASP A 47 -32.01 -27.08 11.51
CA ASP A 47 -31.70 -28.50 11.71
C ASP A 47 -31.73 -29.43 10.47
N SER A 48 -30.53 -29.74 9.99
CA SER A 48 -30.16 -31.08 9.50
C SER A 48 -28.66 -31.25 9.70
N ASP A 49 -28.26 -32.08 10.65
CA ASP A 49 -26.89 -32.52 10.84
C ASP A 49 -26.47 -33.48 9.71
N GLU A 50 -25.20 -33.47 9.31
CA GLU A 50 -24.41 -34.68 9.07
C GLU A 50 -22.95 -34.43 9.48
N GLU A 51 -22.28 -35.45 10.01
CA GLU A 51 -20.92 -35.41 10.57
C GLU A 51 -19.85 -35.68 9.49
N ASP A 52 -18.60 -35.24 9.70
CA ASP A 52 -17.46 -36.20 9.73
C ASP A 52 -16.09 -35.58 10.12
N GLY A 53 -15.28 -36.37 10.85
CA GLY A 53 -13.84 -36.49 10.56
C GLY A 53 -12.77 -35.57 11.19
N GLU A 54 -12.60 -35.53 12.52
CA GLU A 54 -11.29 -35.18 13.15
C GLU A 54 -10.51 -36.42 13.64
N PRO A 55 -9.18 -36.53 13.38
CA PRO A 55 -8.39 -37.72 13.73
C PRO A 55 -7.78 -37.70 15.15
N VAL A 56 -7.98 -38.79 15.88
CA VAL A 56 -7.53 -39.05 17.27
C VAL A 56 -6.00 -39.12 17.43
N THR A 57 -5.45 -38.47 18.48
CA THR A 57 -4.15 -38.86 19.09
C THR A 57 -4.20 -39.05 20.62
N LYS A 58 -4.47 -40.31 20.98
CA LYS A 58 -4.11 -41.05 22.23
C LYS A 58 -3.50 -40.27 23.41
N ARG A 59 -4.21 -40.30 24.55
CA ARG A 59 -3.59 -40.22 25.89
C ARG A 59 -2.76 -41.48 26.16
N VAL A 60 -1.64 -41.35 26.88
CA VAL A 60 -0.90 -42.46 27.50
C VAL A 60 -0.93 -42.29 29.02
N ARG A 61 -1.26 -43.35 29.76
CA ARG A 61 -1.06 -43.42 31.21
C ARG A 61 0.35 -43.94 31.49
N ILE A 62 1.00 -43.38 32.50
CA ILE A 62 2.01 -44.08 33.31
C ILE A 62 1.52 -43.98 34.75
N SER A 63 1.49 -45.12 35.44
CA SER A 63 1.17 -45.21 36.86
C SER A 63 2.45 -45.42 37.65
N GLN A 64 2.57 -44.81 38.83
CA GLN A 64 3.41 -45.34 39.89
C GLN A 64 2.78 -44.98 41.24
N GLU A 65 2.58 -46.00 42.07
CA GLU A 65 2.07 -45.89 43.44
C GLU A 65 3.25 -46.08 44.40
N ALA A 66 3.29 -45.27 45.48
CA ALA A 66 4.19 -45.47 46.62
C ALA A 66 3.64 -44.73 47.85
N ASP A 67 2.89 -45.46 48.67
CA ASP A 67 2.70 -45.37 50.13
C ASP A 67 2.79 -44.00 50.85
N SER A 68 1.60 -43.55 51.28
CA SER A 68 1.24 -42.99 52.60
C SER A 68 2.33 -42.49 53.57
N SER A 69 2.10 -41.26 54.06
CA SER A 69 1.73 -41.06 55.48
C SER A 69 0.93 -39.76 55.67
N ASP A 70 0.03 -39.71 56.66
CA ASP A 70 -0.71 -38.50 57.02
C ASP A 70 0.21 -37.33 57.46
N VAL A 71 -0.25 -36.10 57.22
CA VAL A 71 -0.43 -35.08 58.27
C VAL A 71 -1.36 -33.97 57.78
N SER A 72 -2.12 -33.41 58.72
CA SER A 72 -3.22 -32.44 58.53
C SER A 72 -2.90 -31.22 57.65
N THR A 73 -3.84 -30.88 56.77
CA THR A 73 -3.92 -29.58 56.06
C THR A 73 -3.96 -28.40 57.03
N PRO A 74 -3.03 -27.44 56.97
CA PRO A 74 -3.22 -26.12 57.55
C PRO A 74 -4.00 -25.24 56.55
N GLN A 75 -5.11 -24.63 56.98
CA GLN A 75 -5.64 -23.47 56.28
C GLN A 75 -4.69 -22.29 56.53
N ILE A 76 -3.77 -22.05 55.61
CA ILE A 76 -2.95 -20.83 55.63
C ILE A 76 -3.86 -19.68 55.18
N GLY A 77 -4.35 -18.90 56.15
CA GLY A 77 -5.08 -17.67 55.88
C GLY A 77 -4.18 -16.59 55.27
N HIS A 78 -4.76 -15.43 54.99
CA HIS A 78 -4.02 -14.25 54.51
C HIS A 78 -3.01 -13.75 55.57
N GLY A 79 -1.81 -14.30 55.56
CA GLY A 79 -0.64 -13.81 56.29
C GLY A 79 0.15 -12.82 55.44
N ASP A 80 0.84 -11.89 56.09
CA ASP A 80 1.53 -10.78 55.43
C ASP A 80 2.60 -11.23 54.43
N LEU A 81 2.68 -10.50 53.31
CA LEU A 81 3.73 -10.64 52.31
C LEU A 81 5.13 -10.53 52.98
N PRO A 82 6.06 -11.45 52.70
CA PRO A 82 7.40 -11.37 53.26
C PRO A 82 8.10 -10.10 52.76
N ARG A 83 8.62 -9.28 53.68
CA ARG A 83 9.32 -8.02 53.36
C ARG A 83 10.75 -8.28 52.86
N GLY A 84 10.86 -8.96 51.72
CA GLY A 84 12.08 -9.05 50.93
C GLY A 84 12.38 -7.71 50.26
N GLU A 85 12.96 -6.76 51.00
CA GLU A 85 13.43 -5.49 50.43
C GLU A 85 14.69 -5.71 49.58
N GLY A 86 14.50 -6.25 48.38
CA GLY A 86 15.52 -6.26 47.33
C GLY A 86 15.83 -4.84 46.90
N GLU A 87 17.05 -4.37 47.15
CA GLU A 87 17.47 -3.00 46.82
C GLU A 87 17.65 -2.84 45.30
N PHE A 88 16.77 -2.06 44.66
CA PHE A 88 16.84 -1.76 43.23
C PHE A 88 17.33 -0.33 42.99
N THR A 89 18.60 -0.16 42.61
CA THR A 89 19.16 1.16 42.31
C THR A 89 18.73 1.65 40.92
N LEU A 90 17.63 2.40 40.85
CA LEU A 90 17.25 3.13 39.63
C LEU A 90 18.20 4.33 39.46
N ILE A 91 19.13 4.25 38.50
CA ILE A 91 20.14 5.30 38.26
C ILE A 91 19.43 6.55 37.70
N SER A 92 19.28 7.57 38.56
CA SER A 92 18.21 8.57 38.56
C SER A 92 18.26 9.68 37.49
N ASP A 93 18.93 9.45 36.36
CA ASP A 93 19.06 10.42 35.25
C ASP A 93 18.06 10.14 34.09
N THR A 94 17.01 9.36 34.40
CA THR A 94 16.03 8.72 33.50
C THR A 94 15.39 9.71 32.53
N ARG A 95 14.78 10.78 33.07
CA ARG A 95 13.92 11.71 32.34
C ARG A 95 14.68 12.56 31.31
N ASN A 96 15.85 13.06 31.68
CA ASN A 96 16.64 13.95 30.84
C ASN A 96 17.32 13.20 29.68
N ARG A 97 17.82 11.98 29.95
CA ARG A 97 18.43 11.10 28.92
C ARG A 97 17.40 10.52 27.95
N PHE A 98 16.15 10.36 28.36
CA PHE A 98 15.08 9.94 27.45
C PHE A 98 14.76 11.05 26.42
N LEU A 99 14.61 12.30 26.88
CA LEU A 99 14.28 13.44 26.01
C LEU A 99 15.40 13.82 25.02
N SER A 100 16.66 13.47 25.30
CA SER A 100 17.79 13.69 24.36
C SER A 100 17.84 12.69 23.19
N GLY A 101 16.98 11.66 23.18
CA GLY A 101 16.73 10.80 22.02
C GLY A 101 17.60 9.56 21.88
N HIS A 102 18.64 9.40 22.70
CA HIS A 102 19.52 8.22 22.73
C HIS A 102 19.91 7.84 24.18
N GLY A 103 18.95 7.30 24.93
CA GLY A 103 19.14 6.85 26.30
C GLY A 103 19.10 5.33 26.45
N ASN A 104 20.26 4.67 26.55
CA ASN A 104 20.33 3.33 27.13
C ASN A 104 20.05 3.46 28.64
N GLN A 105 19.07 2.73 29.16
CA GLN A 105 18.88 2.57 30.61
C GLN A 105 19.45 1.24 31.05
N ARG A 106 20.08 1.20 32.22
CA ARG A 106 20.60 -0.04 32.80
C ARG A 106 20.13 -0.12 34.23
N ILE A 107 19.30 -1.12 34.53
CA ILE A 107 18.87 -1.42 35.89
C ILE A 107 19.57 -2.73 36.29
N THR A 108 19.95 -2.83 37.56
CA THR A 108 20.67 -4.00 38.10
C THR A 108 19.88 -4.54 39.27
N PHE A 109 19.71 -5.86 39.32
CA PHE A 109 18.95 -6.54 40.36
C PHE A 109 19.85 -7.58 41.02
N SER A 110 20.18 -7.30 42.28
CA SER A 110 20.87 -8.22 43.17
C SER A 110 19.89 -8.63 44.25
N PHE A 111 19.40 -9.86 44.19
CA PHE A 111 18.77 -10.47 45.36
C PHE A 111 19.88 -10.72 46.39
N PRO A 112 19.70 -10.34 47.66
CA PRO A 112 20.61 -10.75 48.72
C PRO A 112 20.72 -12.28 48.78
N ASP A 113 21.89 -12.79 49.14
CA ASP A 113 22.05 -14.20 49.44
C ASP A 113 21.02 -14.63 50.51
N ASN A 114 20.36 -15.78 50.30
CA ASN A 114 19.32 -16.35 51.19
C ASN A 114 17.94 -15.65 51.19
N VAL A 115 17.51 -15.03 50.09
CA VAL A 115 16.10 -14.63 49.91
C VAL A 115 15.19 -15.87 49.78
N ASN A 116 14.18 -15.99 50.64
CA ASN A 116 13.11 -16.98 50.49
C ASN A 116 12.32 -16.73 49.18
N ASN A 117 12.05 -17.78 48.40
CA ASN A 117 11.34 -17.72 47.11
C ASN A 117 11.95 -16.69 46.13
N PRO A 118 13.21 -16.85 45.68
CA PRO A 118 13.88 -15.87 44.81
C PRO A 118 13.16 -15.67 43.47
N SER A 119 12.52 -16.71 42.94
CA SER A 119 11.74 -16.64 41.68
C SER A 119 10.46 -15.80 41.82
N GLU A 120 9.78 -15.86 42.96
CA GLU A 120 8.56 -15.08 43.25
C GLU A 120 8.91 -13.59 43.46
N ASN A 121 10.00 -13.32 44.18
CA ASN A 121 10.52 -11.96 44.33
C ASN A 121 11.04 -11.37 43.01
N MET A 122 11.61 -12.21 42.13
CA MET A 122 11.97 -11.83 40.76
C MET A 122 10.74 -11.48 39.91
N GLU A 123 9.66 -12.26 39.98
CA GLU A 123 8.40 -11.99 39.29
C GLU A 123 7.78 -10.67 39.77
N LEU A 124 7.61 -10.49 41.08
CA LEU A 124 7.07 -9.27 41.69
C LEU A 124 7.92 -8.03 41.37
N ALA A 125 9.24 -8.15 41.36
CA ALA A 125 10.14 -7.07 40.93
C ALA A 125 9.90 -6.74 39.45
N ILE A 126 9.92 -7.75 38.56
CA ILE A 126 9.73 -7.58 37.11
C ILE A 126 8.38 -6.91 36.81
N HIS A 127 7.29 -7.32 37.46
CA HIS A 127 5.99 -6.65 37.34
C HIS A 127 6.09 -5.18 37.73
N LYS A 128 6.50 -4.87 38.96
CA LYS A 128 6.61 -3.50 39.47
C LYS A 128 7.48 -2.59 38.58
N ILE A 129 8.56 -3.12 38.02
CA ILE A 129 9.44 -2.41 37.08
C ILE A 129 8.68 -2.04 35.80
N PHE A 130 8.03 -3.02 35.15
CA PHE A 130 7.38 -2.77 33.87
C PHE A 130 6.07 -1.99 33.99
N ASP A 131 5.33 -2.14 35.09
CA ASP A 131 4.17 -1.31 35.41
C ASP A 131 4.60 0.17 35.57
N THR A 132 5.68 0.44 36.32
CA THR A 132 6.24 1.81 36.46
C THR A 132 6.74 2.38 35.13
N LEU A 133 7.39 1.54 34.31
CA LEU A 133 7.90 1.97 32.99
C LEU A 133 6.77 2.23 31.98
N GLN A 134 5.61 1.59 32.13
CA GLN A 134 4.45 1.85 31.27
C GLN A 134 3.82 3.23 31.52
N GLU A 135 3.97 3.79 32.73
CA GLU A 135 3.57 5.17 33.02
C GLU A 135 4.59 6.20 32.50
N GLU A 136 5.89 5.91 32.55
CA GLU A 136 6.95 6.86 32.15
C GLU A 136 7.32 6.83 30.65
N VAL A 137 7.13 5.71 29.96
CA VAL A 137 7.65 5.49 28.59
C VAL A 137 6.51 5.47 27.56
N PRO A 138 6.48 6.41 26.59
CA PRO A 138 5.44 6.44 25.55
C PRO A 138 5.37 5.17 24.70
N ASP A 139 4.16 4.71 24.39
CA ASP A 139 3.84 3.51 23.59
C ASP A 139 4.65 3.40 22.28
N THR A 140 4.96 4.55 21.66
CA THR A 140 5.75 4.65 20.43
C THR A 140 7.26 4.34 20.59
N ALA A 141 7.72 4.00 21.79
CA ALA A 141 9.06 3.50 22.05
C ALA A 141 9.15 1.98 21.80
N TYR A 142 10.35 1.51 21.49
CA TYR A 142 10.67 0.08 21.38
C TYR A 142 11.73 -0.25 22.43
N CYS A 143 11.51 -1.31 23.21
CA CYS A 143 12.49 -1.81 24.18
C CYS A 143 13.29 -2.98 23.59
N THR A 144 14.52 -3.15 24.07
CA THR A 144 15.38 -4.33 23.88
C THR A 144 15.98 -4.65 25.25
N ILE A 145 15.67 -5.84 25.79
CA ILE A 145 16.01 -6.23 27.16
C ILE A 145 17.21 -7.17 27.11
N ASN A 146 18.24 -6.91 27.91
CA ASN A 146 19.41 -7.78 28.00
C ASN A 146 19.58 -8.26 29.44
N PHE A 147 19.47 -9.57 29.64
CA PHE A 147 19.72 -10.23 30.91
C PHE A 147 21.18 -10.67 30.96
N HIS A 148 21.88 -10.24 32.01
CA HIS A 148 23.24 -10.64 32.31
C HIS A 148 23.25 -11.54 33.55
N HIS A 149 23.78 -12.74 33.40
CA HIS A 149 23.98 -13.72 34.48
C HIS A 149 25.15 -14.63 34.09
N PRO A 150 26.10 -14.96 35.00
CA PRO A 150 27.33 -15.68 34.65
C PRO A 150 27.10 -17.11 34.11
N GLY A 151 25.96 -17.73 34.44
CA GLY A 151 25.56 -19.05 33.96
C GLY A 151 24.99 -19.08 32.54
N ILE A 152 24.83 -17.94 31.85
CA ILE A 152 24.28 -17.92 30.48
C ILE A 152 25.34 -18.39 29.47
N GLU A 153 25.44 -19.71 29.32
CA GLU A 153 26.18 -20.39 28.26
C GLU A 153 25.70 -19.98 26.84
N GLN A 154 26.63 -19.90 25.88
CA GLN A 154 26.40 -19.32 24.55
C GLN A 154 25.83 -20.33 23.53
N HIS A 155 24.60 -20.81 23.77
CA HIS A 155 24.02 -21.95 23.02
C HIS A 155 23.30 -21.61 21.70
N SER A 156 23.23 -20.34 21.28
CA SER A 156 22.67 -19.99 19.96
C SER A 156 23.29 -18.72 19.37
N SER A 157 23.07 -18.53 18.06
CA SER A 157 23.40 -17.28 17.34
C SER A 157 22.49 -16.09 17.68
N THR A 158 21.53 -16.26 18.59
CA THR A 158 20.71 -15.18 19.18
C THR A 158 21.05 -14.89 20.65
N VAL A 159 21.83 -15.75 21.32
CA VAL A 159 22.54 -15.38 22.55
C VAL A 159 23.68 -14.42 22.17
N GLY A 160 23.98 -13.45 23.05
CA GLY A 160 25.01 -12.44 22.79
C GLY A 160 26.43 -12.98 22.98
N ALA A 161 27.30 -12.14 23.56
CA ALA A 161 28.50 -12.65 24.21
C ALA A 161 28.12 -13.58 25.37
N PRO A 162 29.01 -14.50 25.81
CA PRO A 162 28.78 -15.34 26.99
C PRO A 162 28.33 -14.52 28.21
N GLY A 163 27.40 -15.06 28.99
CA GLY A 163 26.81 -14.36 30.13
C GLY A 163 25.75 -13.31 29.76
N ARG A 164 25.20 -13.30 28.52
CA ARG A 164 24.17 -12.34 28.08
C ARG A 164 23.10 -12.97 27.17
N PHE A 165 21.86 -13.01 27.66
CA PHE A 165 20.65 -13.24 26.85
C PHE A 165 20.03 -11.89 26.44
N SER A 166 19.49 -11.79 25.21
CA SER A 166 18.92 -10.54 24.67
C SER A 166 17.57 -10.81 23.98
N THR A 167 16.55 -10.02 24.32
CA THR A 167 15.22 -10.13 23.70
C THR A 167 15.15 -9.42 22.35
N CYS A 168 14.22 -9.85 21.49
CA CYS A 168 13.93 -9.16 20.24
C CYS A 168 13.35 -7.75 20.51
N ARG A 169 13.84 -6.75 19.76
CA ARG A 169 13.35 -5.38 19.85
C ARG A 169 11.86 -5.29 19.47
N ARG A 170 11.01 -4.83 20.38
CA ARG A 170 9.54 -4.75 20.22
C ARG A 170 8.95 -3.51 20.91
N PRO A 171 7.73 -3.07 20.54
CA PRO A 171 7.00 -1.98 21.21
C PRO A 171 6.94 -2.16 22.74
N VAL A 172 6.94 -1.06 23.49
CA VAL A 172 6.93 -1.09 24.97
C VAL A 172 5.67 -1.76 25.51
N GLU A 173 4.51 -1.50 24.92
CA GLU A 173 3.21 -2.16 25.21
C GLU A 173 3.26 -3.70 25.22
N LEU A 174 4.22 -4.33 24.52
CA LEU A 174 4.41 -5.79 24.45
C LEU A 174 5.46 -6.31 25.45
N ASN A 175 5.83 -5.52 26.45
CA ASN A 175 6.77 -5.87 27.52
C ASN A 175 6.10 -5.82 28.89
N THR A 176 4.92 -6.43 29.05
CA THR A 176 4.30 -6.60 30.38
C THR A 176 5.17 -7.47 31.28
N GLY A 177 5.09 -7.29 32.61
CA GLY A 177 5.87 -8.06 33.59
C GLY A 177 5.80 -9.58 33.35
N GLU A 178 4.60 -10.12 33.18
CA GLU A 178 4.31 -11.51 32.83
C GLU A 178 5.05 -11.97 31.55
N THR A 179 5.09 -11.12 30.52
CA THR A 179 5.79 -11.41 29.27
C THR A 179 7.31 -11.40 29.44
N ILE A 180 7.84 -10.63 30.40
CA ILE A 180 9.26 -10.57 30.70
C ILE A 180 9.67 -11.75 31.58
N PHE A 181 8.86 -12.08 32.58
CA PHE A 181 9.08 -13.23 33.46
C PHE A 181 9.06 -14.55 32.69
N ARG A 182 8.08 -14.78 31.79
CA ARG A 182 8.07 -15.98 30.91
C ARG A 182 9.29 -16.11 29.99
N LEU A 183 9.87 -14.99 29.55
CA LEU A 183 11.13 -15.01 28.79
C LEU A 183 12.33 -15.36 29.68
N LEU A 184 12.31 -14.97 30.95
CA LEU A 184 13.31 -15.37 31.94
C LEU A 184 13.17 -16.86 32.29
N GLU A 185 11.95 -17.36 32.55
CA GLU A 185 11.67 -18.79 32.76
C GLU A 185 12.13 -19.66 31.59
N SER A 186 11.81 -19.27 30.35
CA SER A 186 12.25 -20.00 29.16
C SER A 186 13.78 -20.04 29.03
N MET A 187 14.46 -18.99 29.49
CA MET A 187 15.92 -18.90 29.52
C MET A 187 16.54 -19.75 30.64
N THR A 188 15.97 -19.78 31.85
CA THR A 188 16.45 -20.65 32.95
C THR A 188 16.17 -22.13 32.68
N GLN A 189 14.98 -22.48 32.17
CA GLN A 189 14.63 -23.84 31.76
C GLN A 189 15.57 -24.40 30.68
N SER A 190 16.03 -23.54 29.75
CA SER A 190 16.98 -23.92 28.70
C SER A 190 18.46 -23.84 29.13
N ASN A 191 18.77 -23.28 30.31
CA ASN A 191 20.14 -23.08 30.76
C ASN A 191 20.36 -23.44 32.23
N LYS A 192 20.72 -24.70 32.47
CA LYS A 192 20.85 -25.32 33.82
C LYS A 192 21.91 -24.68 34.73
N ALA A 193 22.79 -23.83 34.21
CA ALA A 193 23.77 -23.09 35.00
C ALA A 193 23.22 -21.76 35.55
N VAL A 194 22.00 -21.37 35.18
CA VAL A 194 21.35 -20.14 35.65
C VAL A 194 20.49 -20.45 36.88
N ASN A 195 20.87 -19.88 38.03
CA ASN A 195 20.13 -20.01 39.29
C ASN A 195 19.53 -18.66 39.72
N TYR A 196 18.29 -18.66 40.20
CA TYR A 196 17.59 -17.48 40.72
C TYR A 196 18.23 -16.88 41.99
N ASP A 197 18.98 -17.66 42.78
CA ASP A 197 19.69 -17.19 43.99
C ASP A 197 20.88 -16.23 43.72
N SER A 198 21.17 -15.87 42.47
CA SER A 198 22.40 -15.15 42.10
C SER A 198 22.12 -13.91 41.25
N GLU A 199 23.11 -13.01 41.11
CA GLU A 199 22.90 -11.66 40.56
C GLU A 199 22.41 -11.62 39.10
N PHE A 200 21.34 -10.86 38.81
CA PHE A 200 20.77 -10.66 37.46
C PHE A 200 20.76 -9.18 37.06
N LYS A 201 21.53 -8.80 36.04
CA LYS A 201 21.55 -7.40 35.55
C LYS A 201 20.65 -7.27 34.32
N MET A 202 19.61 -6.43 34.38
CA MET A 202 18.63 -6.26 33.30
C MET A 202 18.76 -4.89 32.64
N GLU A 203 19.50 -4.86 31.53
CA GLU A 203 19.70 -3.65 30.73
C GLU A 203 18.49 -3.41 29.81
N LEU A 204 17.91 -2.20 29.88
CA LEU A 204 16.71 -1.80 29.15
C LEU A 204 17.07 -0.75 28.10
N ILE A 205 17.35 -1.21 26.88
CA ILE A 205 17.68 -0.34 25.76
C ILE A 205 16.39 0.13 25.10
N PHE A 206 15.87 1.25 25.58
CA PHE A 206 14.81 1.99 24.91
C PHE A 206 15.38 2.70 23.68
N VAL A 207 14.76 2.45 22.53
CA VAL A 207 14.93 3.29 21.34
C VAL A 207 13.60 3.87 20.95
N LYS A 208 13.60 5.14 20.51
CA LYS A 208 12.48 5.68 19.74
C LYS A 208 12.24 4.78 18.53
N ALA A 209 10.98 4.48 18.19
CA ALA A 209 10.66 3.71 17.00
C ALA A 209 11.48 4.23 15.80
N PRO A 210 12.32 3.39 15.17
CA PRO A 210 13.25 3.88 14.17
C PRO A 210 12.44 4.43 12.99
N ARG A 211 12.65 5.70 12.63
CA ARG A 211 12.10 6.33 11.41
C ARG A 211 12.62 5.71 10.10
N GLY A 212 13.31 4.57 10.19
CA GLY A 212 13.84 3.79 9.08
C GLY A 212 12.79 2.87 8.46
N SER A 213 13.02 2.47 7.23
CA SER A 213 12.08 1.72 6.39
C SER A 213 12.00 0.22 6.71
N GLY A 214 11.77 -0.14 7.98
CA GLY A 214 11.44 -1.51 8.38
C GLY A 214 10.07 -1.90 7.81
N GLN A 215 10.08 -2.58 6.65
CA GLN A 215 8.94 -2.97 5.81
C GLN A 215 7.60 -2.27 6.13
N VAL A 216 7.53 -0.94 5.95
CA VAL A 216 6.30 -0.17 6.22
C VAL A 216 5.24 -0.53 5.18
N ASN A 217 4.45 -1.56 5.49
CA ASN A 217 3.33 -2.09 4.73
C ASN A 217 3.60 -2.28 3.23
N ARG A 218 4.19 -3.45 2.88
CA ARG A 218 4.08 -4.02 1.52
C ARG A 218 2.63 -4.12 1.04
N THR A 219 1.67 -4.15 1.96
CA THR A 219 0.22 -4.07 1.72
C THR A 219 -0.26 -2.74 1.14
N LYS A 220 0.53 -1.66 1.13
CA LYS A 220 0.11 -0.36 0.55
C LYS A 220 -0.02 -0.36 -0.97
N THR A 221 0.65 -1.26 -1.68
CA THR A 221 0.50 -1.37 -3.14
C THR A 221 -0.08 -2.73 -3.49
N GLN A 222 -1.36 -2.78 -3.86
CA GLN A 222 -2.08 -4.01 -4.20
C GLN A 222 -2.53 -3.97 -5.66
N HIS A 223 -2.05 -4.90 -6.49
CA HIS A 223 -2.34 -4.95 -7.93
C HIS A 223 -2.07 -3.61 -8.63
N GLY A 224 -0.93 -2.98 -8.32
CA GLY A 224 -0.54 -1.68 -8.84
C GLY A 224 -1.28 -0.44 -8.29
N VAL A 225 -2.34 -0.61 -7.49
CA VAL A 225 -3.03 0.49 -6.80
C VAL A 225 -2.30 0.83 -5.52
N TYR A 226 -1.95 2.11 -5.31
CA TYR A 226 -1.40 2.56 -4.03
C TYR A 226 -2.53 3.06 -3.13
N LYS A 227 -2.79 2.31 -2.05
CA LYS A 227 -3.75 2.69 -1.01
C LYS A 227 -3.29 3.98 -0.33
N LEU A 228 -4.13 5.02 -0.41
CA LEU A 228 -4.02 6.18 0.46
C LEU A 228 -4.33 5.76 1.92
N GLY A 229 -4.26 6.71 2.85
CA GLY A 229 -4.61 6.46 4.25
C GLY A 229 -6.12 6.52 4.46
N ASP A 230 -6.51 7.06 5.60
CA ASP A 230 -7.91 7.31 5.94
C ASP A 230 -8.61 8.21 4.90
N LYS A 231 -9.92 8.04 4.72
CA LYS A 231 -10.69 8.87 3.79
C LYS A 231 -10.60 10.34 4.21
N ASP A 232 -10.15 11.20 3.30
CA ASP A 232 -10.29 12.66 3.44
C ASP A 232 -10.75 13.32 2.13
N ARG A 233 -11.21 14.57 2.25
CA ARG A 233 -11.76 15.34 1.13
C ARG A 233 -10.82 15.44 -0.07
N TYR A 234 -9.50 15.42 0.16
CA TYR A 234 -8.52 15.62 -0.91
C TYR A 234 -8.07 14.32 -1.61
N CYS A 235 -8.69 13.17 -1.34
CA CYS A 235 -8.27 11.88 -1.93
C CYS A 235 -8.19 11.90 -3.47
N LEU A 236 -9.17 12.52 -4.16
CA LEU A 236 -9.13 12.73 -5.62
C LEU A 236 -7.85 13.47 -6.06
N LEU A 237 -7.52 14.55 -5.36
CA LEU A 237 -6.40 15.43 -5.72
C LEU A 237 -5.05 14.79 -5.44
N ARG A 238 -4.92 14.06 -4.33
CA ARG A 238 -3.75 13.19 -4.10
C ARG A 238 -3.63 12.12 -5.17
N SER A 239 -4.74 11.52 -5.59
CA SER A 239 -4.74 10.51 -6.65
C SER A 239 -4.29 11.07 -8.00
N ILE A 240 -4.76 12.26 -8.38
CA ILE A 240 -4.31 12.95 -9.61
C ILE A 240 -2.81 13.26 -9.53
N LEU A 241 -2.32 13.85 -8.43
CA LEU A 241 -0.92 14.25 -8.29
C LEU A 241 0.04 13.06 -8.21
N LEU A 242 -0.31 11.99 -7.48
CA LEU A 242 0.47 10.75 -7.43
C LEU A 242 0.37 9.95 -8.73
N GLY A 243 -0.78 9.99 -9.41
CA GLY A 243 -0.97 9.39 -10.74
C GLY A 243 -0.15 10.10 -11.82
N LYS A 244 0.00 11.43 -11.74
CA LYS A 244 0.92 12.22 -12.59
C LYS A 244 2.36 11.78 -12.39
N ALA A 245 2.82 11.69 -11.14
CA ALA A 245 4.16 11.20 -10.81
C ALA A 245 4.42 9.77 -11.30
N ALA A 246 3.42 8.88 -11.22
CA ALA A 246 3.52 7.53 -11.77
C ALA A 246 3.61 7.54 -13.30
N ALA A 247 2.84 8.39 -13.99
CA ALA A 247 2.89 8.56 -15.44
C ALA A 247 4.23 9.12 -15.94
N ASP A 248 4.80 10.11 -15.23
CA ASP A 248 6.14 10.65 -15.52
C ASP A 248 7.22 9.57 -15.32
N ALA A 249 7.14 8.78 -14.23
CA ALA A 249 8.06 7.69 -13.95
C ALA A 249 7.97 6.54 -14.97
N ASP A 250 6.79 6.21 -15.49
CA ASP A 250 6.62 5.18 -16.53
C ASP A 250 7.14 5.65 -17.90
N ASP A 251 7.00 6.94 -18.23
CA ASP A 251 7.62 7.54 -19.41
C ASP A 251 9.16 7.58 -19.30
N GLU A 252 9.69 7.97 -18.14
CA GLU A 252 11.13 7.93 -17.83
C GLU A 252 11.71 6.52 -18.01
N LYS A 253 11.08 5.50 -17.40
CA LYS A 253 11.47 4.08 -17.55
C LYS A 253 11.50 3.65 -19.02
N ARG A 254 10.53 4.08 -19.84
CA ARG A 254 10.53 3.77 -21.28
C ARG A 254 11.65 4.47 -22.02
N ARG A 255 11.83 5.79 -21.84
CA ARG A 255 12.92 6.54 -22.50
C ARG A 255 14.28 5.94 -22.19
N ASN A 256 14.51 5.53 -20.95
CA ASN A 256 15.75 4.86 -20.52
C ASN A 256 15.88 3.42 -21.07
N LYS A 257 14.78 2.68 -21.25
CA LYS A 257 14.77 1.37 -21.93
C LYS A 257 15.06 1.49 -23.43
N GLU A 258 14.57 2.53 -24.08
CA GLU A 258 14.83 2.83 -25.50
C GLU A 258 16.32 3.20 -25.73
N THR A 259 17.01 3.80 -24.75
CA THR A 259 18.43 4.20 -24.82
C THR A 259 19.45 3.14 -24.34
N MET A 260 19.11 1.85 -24.36
CA MET A 260 20.00 0.70 -24.09
C MET A 260 20.67 0.59 -22.70
N LYS A 261 20.63 1.63 -21.85
CA LYS A 261 21.21 1.59 -20.50
C LYS A 261 20.44 0.64 -19.58
N LYS A 262 20.99 -0.56 -19.35
CA LYS A 262 20.50 -1.57 -18.38
C LYS A 262 20.68 -1.17 -16.90
N GLU A 263 20.90 0.11 -16.62
CA GLU A 263 20.93 0.61 -15.24
C GLU A 263 19.54 0.43 -14.61
N ARG A 264 19.47 -0.05 -13.36
CA ARG A 264 18.20 -0.20 -12.65
C ARG A 264 17.68 1.18 -12.25
N VAL A 265 17.01 1.85 -13.19
CA VAL A 265 16.23 3.08 -12.94
C VAL A 265 15.06 2.75 -12.01
N LYS A 266 15.36 2.69 -10.72
CA LYS A 266 14.41 3.06 -9.68
C LYS A 266 14.08 4.51 -9.99
N SER A 267 12.87 4.81 -10.47
CA SER A 267 12.45 6.20 -10.60
C SER A 267 12.38 6.78 -9.18
N GLU A 268 13.43 7.51 -8.81
CA GLU A 268 13.56 8.04 -7.46
C GLU A 268 12.46 9.07 -7.18
N HIS A 269 11.98 9.76 -8.21
CA HIS A 269 10.83 10.66 -8.12
C HIS A 269 9.58 9.94 -7.60
N LEU A 270 9.16 8.84 -8.25
CA LEU A 270 8.02 8.06 -7.77
C LEU A 270 8.30 7.40 -6.41
N GLN A 271 9.51 6.86 -6.18
CA GLN A 271 9.84 6.31 -4.86
C GLN A 271 9.81 7.38 -3.76
N ASN A 272 10.20 8.61 -4.02
CA ASN A 272 10.19 9.70 -3.05
C ASN A 272 8.77 10.19 -2.78
N LEU A 273 7.91 10.27 -3.79
CA LEU A 273 6.50 10.65 -3.61
C LEU A 273 5.65 9.54 -2.94
N LEU A 274 6.09 8.28 -2.98
CA LEU A 274 5.49 7.16 -2.24
C LEU A 274 6.16 6.86 -0.87
N ARG A 275 7.35 7.38 -0.60
CA ARG A 275 8.03 7.28 0.71
C ARG A 275 7.35 8.21 1.71
N LEU A 276 7.17 7.75 2.96
CA LEU A 276 6.47 8.53 3.99
C LEU A 276 7.16 9.86 4.36
N ASN A 277 8.47 9.99 4.14
CA ASN A 277 9.31 11.06 4.67
C ASN A 277 9.79 12.08 3.62
N SER A 278 9.39 11.93 2.36
CA SER A 278 9.62 12.90 1.28
C SER A 278 8.29 13.49 0.82
N THR A 279 8.33 14.58 0.05
CA THR A 279 7.20 15.51 -0.16
C THR A 279 5.95 14.86 -0.76
N ARG A 280 5.08 14.30 0.09
CA ARG A 280 3.69 14.00 -0.27
C ARG A 280 3.03 15.28 -0.82
N PRO A 281 2.05 15.17 -1.74
CA PRO A 281 1.20 16.29 -2.13
C PRO A 281 0.69 17.05 -0.90
N THR A 282 1.11 18.30 -0.76
CA THR A 282 0.75 19.18 0.34
C THR A 282 -0.66 19.72 0.15
N VAL A 283 -1.26 20.28 1.19
CA VAL A 283 -2.57 20.94 1.07
C VAL A 283 -2.51 22.09 0.06
N ALA A 284 -1.40 22.83 0.01
CA ALA A 284 -1.18 23.89 -0.97
C ALA A 284 -1.11 23.38 -2.42
N ASP A 285 -0.49 22.22 -2.69
CA ASP A 285 -0.45 21.64 -4.04
C ASP A 285 -1.85 21.27 -4.54
N MET A 286 -2.70 20.76 -3.64
CA MET A 286 -4.06 20.33 -3.94
C MET A 286 -5.00 21.55 -4.08
N GLU A 287 -4.87 22.55 -3.22
CA GLU A 287 -5.63 23.80 -3.33
C GLU A 287 -5.21 24.64 -4.55
N ASN A 288 -3.98 24.50 -5.04
CA ASN A 288 -3.55 25.09 -6.30
C ASN A 288 -4.29 24.49 -7.52
N LEU A 289 -4.53 23.18 -7.55
CA LEU A 289 -5.35 22.53 -8.59
C LEU A 289 -6.79 23.07 -8.57
N LEU A 290 -7.41 23.15 -7.38
CA LEU A 290 -8.77 23.69 -7.19
C LEU A 290 -8.84 25.15 -7.61
N LYS A 291 -7.87 25.97 -7.20
CA LYS A 291 -7.78 27.40 -7.54
C LYS A 291 -7.66 27.63 -9.05
N LYS A 292 -6.83 26.85 -9.75
CA LYS A 292 -6.74 26.89 -11.22
C LYS A 292 -8.07 26.48 -11.87
N ALA A 293 -8.76 25.48 -11.31
CA ALA A 293 -10.08 25.03 -11.74
C ALA A 293 -11.25 25.94 -11.34
N LYS A 294 -11.03 26.93 -10.46
CA LYS A 294 -12.06 27.79 -9.83
C LYS A 294 -13.06 27.02 -8.94
N ILE A 295 -12.69 25.83 -8.47
CA ILE A 295 -13.50 24.99 -7.58
C ILE A 295 -13.33 25.44 -6.12
N GLN A 296 -14.39 25.33 -5.32
CA GLN A 296 -14.40 25.75 -3.91
C GLN A 296 -13.62 24.77 -3.03
N THR A 297 -12.70 25.28 -2.19
CA THR A 297 -11.83 24.45 -1.32
C THR A 297 -12.51 23.91 -0.05
N GLN A 298 -13.78 24.25 0.18
CA GLN A 298 -14.53 23.91 1.41
C GLN A 298 -15.47 22.71 1.25
N GLN A 299 -15.49 22.03 0.10
CA GLN A 299 -16.28 20.83 -0.12
C GLN A 299 -15.78 19.63 0.70
N ASP A 300 -16.67 18.75 1.16
CA ASP A 300 -16.33 17.54 1.93
C ASP A 300 -15.77 16.41 1.05
N SER A 301 -16.04 16.44 -0.26
CA SER A 301 -15.48 15.55 -1.27
C SER A 301 -15.57 16.21 -2.65
N TYR A 302 -14.79 15.72 -3.61
CA TYR A 302 -14.79 16.20 -5.01
C TYR A 302 -15.23 15.08 -5.95
N SER A 303 -16.02 15.44 -6.96
CA SER A 303 -16.67 14.55 -7.91
C SER A 303 -15.80 14.21 -9.13
N ILE A 304 -16.38 13.46 -10.08
CA ILE A 304 -15.74 13.15 -11.37
C ILE A 304 -15.83 14.35 -12.32
N GLU A 305 -16.82 15.21 -12.12
CA GLU A 305 -17.02 16.49 -12.78
C GLU A 305 -15.94 17.47 -12.32
N ASP A 306 -15.67 17.56 -11.00
CA ASP A 306 -14.53 18.30 -10.46
C ASP A 306 -13.20 17.78 -11.04
N ALA A 307 -13.05 16.46 -11.21
CA ALA A 307 -11.87 15.87 -11.84
C ALA A 307 -11.70 16.26 -13.32
N ARG A 308 -12.82 16.40 -14.05
CA ARG A 308 -12.85 16.90 -15.44
C ARG A 308 -12.45 18.37 -15.48
N ASP A 309 -12.99 19.20 -14.59
CA ASP A 309 -12.72 20.64 -14.59
C ASP A 309 -11.31 20.96 -14.09
N ILE A 310 -10.78 20.19 -13.13
CA ILE A 310 -9.34 20.18 -12.79
C ILE A 310 -8.51 19.88 -14.04
N TYR A 311 -8.82 18.84 -14.80
CA TYR A 311 -8.07 18.52 -16.02
C TYR A 311 -8.17 19.64 -17.06
N MET A 312 -9.37 20.14 -17.36
CA MET A 312 -9.58 21.15 -18.40
C MET A 312 -8.88 22.48 -18.09
N CYS A 313 -8.90 22.92 -16.83
CA CYS A 313 -8.35 24.21 -16.41
C CYS A 313 -6.86 24.17 -15.98
N ASN A 314 -6.20 23.01 -16.01
CA ASN A 314 -4.77 22.87 -15.68
C ASN A 314 -3.97 22.45 -16.92
N GLU A 315 -3.39 23.42 -17.65
CA GLU A 315 -2.56 23.19 -18.86
C GLU A 315 -1.43 22.18 -18.62
N GLU A 316 -0.82 22.19 -17.43
CA GLU A 316 0.20 21.23 -16.98
C GLU A 316 -0.26 19.75 -17.00
N LEU A 317 -1.57 19.49 -17.08
CA LEU A 317 -2.15 18.15 -17.19
C LEU A 317 -2.46 17.75 -18.64
N HIS A 318 -2.40 18.66 -19.63
CA HIS A 318 -2.76 18.36 -21.03
C HIS A 318 -1.71 17.50 -21.76
N ASP A 319 -0.48 17.48 -21.26
CA ASP A 319 0.59 16.52 -21.59
C ASP A 319 0.22 15.04 -21.26
N TYR A 320 -0.83 14.83 -20.48
CA TYR A 320 -1.23 13.56 -19.88
C TYR A 320 -2.66 13.22 -20.31
N ARG A 321 -2.98 11.92 -20.30
CA ARG A 321 -4.35 11.43 -20.40
C ARG A 321 -4.85 11.09 -19.01
N LEU A 322 -5.98 11.65 -18.57
CA LEU A 322 -6.60 11.34 -17.29
C LEU A 322 -7.64 10.23 -17.47
N VAL A 323 -7.47 9.13 -16.75
CA VAL A 323 -8.42 8.01 -16.71
C VAL A 323 -8.83 7.71 -15.28
N ILE A 324 -10.13 7.78 -15.02
CA ILE A 324 -10.74 7.39 -13.75
C ILE A 324 -11.57 6.13 -13.99
N TYR A 325 -11.19 5.07 -13.28
CA TYR A 325 -11.93 3.81 -13.23
C TYR A 325 -12.80 3.76 -11.98
N GLU A 326 -13.95 3.14 -12.06
CA GLU A 326 -14.76 2.71 -10.93
C GLU A 326 -14.61 1.20 -10.76
N LYS A 327 -14.42 0.77 -9.52
CA LYS A 327 -14.35 -0.66 -9.15
C LYS A 327 -15.59 -1.01 -8.34
N ARG A 328 -16.41 -1.92 -8.87
CA ARG A 328 -17.56 -2.53 -8.17
C ARG A 328 -17.32 -4.03 -8.09
N ASP A 329 -17.05 -4.54 -6.90
CA ASP A 329 -16.80 -5.97 -6.61
C ASP A 329 -15.76 -6.63 -7.53
N GLN A 330 -16.23 -7.34 -8.57
CA GLN A 330 -15.42 -8.05 -9.57
C GLN A 330 -15.52 -7.43 -10.99
N ASP A 331 -15.94 -6.18 -11.11
CA ASP A 331 -15.90 -5.43 -12.36
C ASP A 331 -15.19 -4.07 -12.26
N LEU A 332 -14.72 -3.60 -13.41
CA LEU A 332 -14.02 -2.34 -13.59
C LEU A 332 -14.63 -1.58 -14.77
N LYS A 333 -15.04 -0.33 -14.55
CA LYS A 333 -15.64 0.55 -15.56
C LYS A 333 -14.83 1.83 -15.69
N ALA A 334 -14.54 2.30 -16.89
CA ALA A 334 -14.00 3.65 -17.07
C ALA A 334 -15.14 4.68 -16.96
N LEU A 335 -15.03 5.64 -16.04
CA LEU A 335 -15.98 6.75 -15.88
C LEU A 335 -15.48 8.04 -16.54
N LEU A 336 -14.16 8.26 -16.53
CA LEU A 336 -13.50 9.37 -17.22
C LEU A 336 -12.31 8.84 -18.03
N ASN A 337 -12.13 9.31 -19.26
CA ASN A 337 -10.99 9.00 -20.13
C ASN A 337 -10.80 10.19 -21.10
N ILE A 338 -10.04 11.20 -20.66
CA ILE A 338 -9.89 12.51 -21.33
C ILE A 338 -8.42 12.87 -21.54
N GLY A 339 -8.16 13.74 -22.52
CA GLY A 339 -6.81 14.09 -22.99
C GLY A 339 -6.40 13.35 -24.25
N ASP A 340 -5.19 13.63 -24.76
CA ASP A 340 -4.72 13.05 -26.01
C ASP A 340 -4.50 11.53 -25.90
N LYS A 341 -5.19 10.76 -26.73
CA LYS A 341 -5.04 9.30 -26.78
C LYS A 341 -3.69 8.85 -27.36
N LYS A 342 -2.93 9.77 -27.99
CA LYS A 342 -1.55 9.55 -28.44
C LYS A 342 -0.53 9.83 -27.34
N THR A 343 -0.86 10.59 -26.28
CA THR A 343 0.13 10.80 -25.21
C THR A 343 0.43 9.48 -24.50
N LYS A 344 1.72 9.26 -24.29
CA LYS A 344 2.25 8.04 -23.68
C LYS A 344 2.33 8.17 -22.14
N LYS A 345 1.88 9.30 -21.57
CA LYS A 345 1.69 9.55 -20.14
C LYS A 345 0.20 9.40 -19.81
N THR A 346 -0.16 8.55 -18.85
CA THR A 346 -1.57 8.39 -18.43
C THR A 346 -1.69 8.42 -16.92
N ILE A 347 -2.33 9.45 -16.39
CA ILE A 347 -2.75 9.57 -15.00
C ILE A 347 -3.91 8.59 -14.81
N ARG A 348 -3.76 7.63 -13.89
CA ARG A 348 -4.77 6.60 -13.62
C ARG A 348 -5.18 6.64 -12.15
N THR A 349 -6.48 6.74 -11.94
CA THR A 349 -7.13 6.77 -10.63
C THR A 349 -8.20 5.68 -10.59
N VAL A 350 -8.38 5.00 -9.46
CA VAL A 350 -9.54 4.13 -9.22
C VAL A 350 -10.40 4.68 -8.09
N LEU A 351 -11.72 4.66 -8.29
CA LEU A 351 -12.74 4.95 -7.30
C LEU A 351 -13.24 3.62 -6.72
N GLU A 352 -12.99 3.40 -5.43
CA GLU A 352 -13.45 2.26 -4.65
C GLU A 352 -14.12 2.77 -3.36
N LYS A 353 -15.40 2.43 -3.14
CA LYS A 353 -16.18 2.83 -1.95
C LYS A 353 -16.08 4.34 -1.62
N GLU A 354 -16.34 5.19 -2.62
CA GLU A 354 -16.29 6.67 -2.53
C GLU A 354 -14.88 7.24 -2.25
N HIS A 355 -13.83 6.43 -2.35
CA HIS A 355 -12.46 6.86 -2.15
C HIS A 355 -11.65 6.73 -3.44
N PHE A 356 -10.89 7.78 -3.78
CA PHE A 356 -10.05 7.81 -4.99
C PHE A 356 -8.61 7.43 -4.65
N GLU A 357 -8.06 6.45 -5.37
CA GLU A 357 -6.73 5.88 -5.14
C GLU A 357 -5.87 5.89 -6.42
N PRO A 358 -4.58 6.30 -6.34
CA PRO A 358 -3.71 6.35 -7.51
C PRO A 358 -3.26 4.95 -7.96
N VAL A 359 -3.42 4.69 -9.26
CA VAL A 359 -2.89 3.49 -9.92
C VAL A 359 -1.44 3.74 -10.33
N THR A 360 -0.51 3.32 -9.47
CA THR A 360 0.94 3.50 -9.63
C THR A 360 1.63 2.52 -10.58
N ASN A 361 0.96 1.41 -10.93
CA ASN A 361 1.41 0.48 -11.97
C ASN A 361 0.21 0.07 -12.85
N GLY A 362 -0.01 0.83 -13.93
CA GLY A 362 -1.14 0.61 -14.83
C GLY A 362 -1.15 -0.77 -15.50
N SER A 363 0.02 -1.33 -15.82
CA SER A 363 0.12 -2.65 -16.47
C SER A 363 -0.28 -3.80 -15.55
N GLU A 364 0.03 -3.71 -14.25
CA GLU A 364 -0.37 -4.71 -13.25
C GLU A 364 -1.87 -4.60 -12.93
N PHE A 365 -2.35 -3.38 -12.72
CA PHE A 365 -3.76 -3.09 -12.44
C PHE A 365 -4.69 -3.56 -13.57
N LEU A 366 -4.45 -3.09 -14.80
CA LEU A 366 -5.35 -3.36 -15.92
C LEU A 366 -5.27 -4.81 -16.41
N LYS A 367 -4.15 -5.49 -16.20
CA LYS A 367 -4.02 -6.94 -16.51
C LYS A 367 -4.94 -7.79 -15.63
N LYS A 368 -5.16 -7.43 -14.35
CA LYS A 368 -6.10 -8.16 -13.48
C LYS A 368 -7.53 -8.17 -14.04
N TRP A 369 -7.91 -7.11 -14.74
CA TRP A 369 -9.26 -6.89 -15.26
C TRP A 369 -9.42 -7.21 -16.75
N ASN A 370 -8.36 -7.67 -17.43
CA ASN A 370 -8.25 -7.71 -18.89
C ASN A 370 -8.75 -6.41 -19.53
N PHE A 371 -8.24 -5.26 -19.09
CA PHE A 371 -8.69 -3.95 -19.54
C PHE A 371 -7.70 -3.34 -20.53
N CYS A 372 -8.18 -2.84 -21.67
CA CYS A 372 -7.33 -2.14 -22.61
C CYS A 372 -7.05 -0.70 -22.13
N ASP A 373 -5.79 -0.41 -21.84
CA ASP A 373 -5.32 0.91 -21.39
C ASP A 373 -5.68 2.04 -22.38
N PHE A 374 -5.69 1.77 -23.69
CA PHE A 374 -5.96 2.78 -24.72
C PHE A 374 -7.45 3.09 -24.87
N CYS A 375 -8.28 2.10 -25.25
CA CYS A 375 -9.70 2.35 -25.50
C CYS A 375 -10.58 2.39 -24.23
N GLY A 376 -10.06 1.98 -23.08
CA GLY A 376 -10.82 1.97 -21.82
C GLY A 376 -11.96 0.95 -21.79
N LYS A 377 -11.78 -0.22 -22.43
CA LYS A 377 -12.77 -1.31 -22.47
C LYS A 377 -12.19 -2.60 -21.89
N LYS A 378 -13.07 -3.40 -21.26
CA LYS A 378 -12.82 -4.80 -20.87
C LYS A 378 -12.74 -5.68 -22.12
N VAL A 379 -11.84 -6.66 -22.13
CA VAL A 379 -11.60 -7.55 -23.27
C VAL A 379 -11.49 -9.01 -22.80
N SER A 380 -11.74 -9.97 -23.69
CA SER A 380 -11.59 -11.40 -23.37
C SER A 380 -10.12 -11.85 -23.26
N SER A 381 -9.25 -11.28 -24.10
CA SER A 381 -7.79 -11.41 -24.00
C SER A 381 -7.12 -10.12 -24.50
N LEU A 382 -5.96 -9.77 -23.94
CA LEU A 382 -5.18 -8.61 -24.39
C LEU A 382 -4.50 -8.86 -25.74
N ASP A 383 -4.10 -10.10 -26.03
CA ASP A 383 -3.38 -10.48 -27.24
C ASP A 383 -4.31 -10.51 -28.48
N GLY A 384 -5.54 -11.00 -28.31
CA GLY A 384 -6.58 -10.97 -29.34
C GLY A 384 -7.28 -9.61 -29.52
N HIS A 385 -6.96 -8.60 -28.70
CA HIS A 385 -7.67 -7.33 -28.75
C HIS A 385 -7.19 -6.39 -29.86
N THR A 386 -8.02 -6.28 -30.90
CA THR A 386 -8.07 -5.15 -31.84
C THR A 386 -8.64 -3.91 -31.17
N CYS A 387 -7.84 -3.28 -30.30
CA CYS A 387 -8.07 -1.88 -29.93
C CYS A 387 -8.10 -1.03 -31.20
N SER A 388 -9.02 -0.07 -31.30
CA SER A 388 -9.10 0.83 -32.45
C SER A 388 -7.74 1.46 -32.75
N HIS A 389 -7.06 1.98 -31.70
CA HIS A 389 -5.70 2.51 -31.72
C HIS A 389 -4.57 1.55 -32.17
N LYS A 390 -4.85 0.34 -32.67
CA LYS A 390 -3.90 -0.40 -33.52
C LYS A 390 -4.35 -0.30 -34.96
N CYS A 391 -3.60 0.42 -35.80
CA CYS A 391 -3.92 0.53 -37.22
C CYS A 391 -3.95 -0.86 -37.86
N HIS A 392 -5.15 -1.31 -38.25
CA HIS A 392 -5.43 -2.69 -38.67
C HIS A 392 -4.54 -3.19 -39.83
N LYS A 393 -4.02 -2.27 -40.64
CA LYS A 393 -3.16 -2.56 -41.81
C LYS A 393 -1.72 -2.92 -41.41
N CYS A 394 -1.15 -2.20 -40.43
CA CYS A 394 0.28 -2.28 -40.07
C CYS A 394 0.57 -2.71 -38.62
N GLY A 395 -0.46 -2.90 -37.79
CA GLY A 395 -0.32 -3.30 -36.38
C GLY A 395 0.20 -2.21 -35.43
N GLN A 396 0.51 -1.01 -35.93
CA GLN A 396 1.08 0.09 -35.13
C GLN A 396 0.09 0.59 -34.08
N SER A 397 0.47 0.49 -32.80
CA SER A 397 -0.22 1.12 -31.67
C SER A 397 -0.11 2.66 -31.72
N GLY A 398 -1.18 3.35 -31.33
CA GLY A 398 -1.31 4.81 -31.25
C GLY A 398 -2.21 5.45 -32.31
N TYR A 399 -2.74 4.69 -33.28
CA TYR A 399 -3.47 5.20 -34.45
C TYR A 399 -4.67 4.32 -34.78
N ASP A 400 -5.85 4.92 -34.97
CA ASP A 400 -7.03 4.19 -35.44
C ASP A 400 -6.87 3.78 -36.92
N GLU A 401 -6.48 4.75 -37.76
CA GLU A 401 -5.79 4.51 -39.03
C GLU A 401 -4.51 5.36 -39.09
N CYS A 402 -3.51 4.89 -39.84
CA CYS A 402 -2.40 5.76 -40.21
C CYS A 402 -2.84 6.68 -41.35
N SER A 403 -3.10 7.94 -41.00
CA SER A 403 -3.42 9.03 -41.92
C SER A 403 -2.31 9.27 -42.95
N GLY A 404 -2.69 9.79 -44.12
CA GLY A 404 -1.80 10.17 -45.20
C GLY A 404 -2.50 10.13 -46.55
N ASP A 405 -1.91 10.84 -47.52
CA ASP A 405 -2.53 11.06 -48.84
C ASP A 405 -2.02 10.09 -49.92
N LEU A 406 -1.29 9.04 -49.51
CA LEU A 406 -0.58 8.14 -50.43
C LEU A 406 -1.08 6.69 -50.29
N LEU A 407 -1.91 6.26 -51.24
CA LEU A 407 -2.36 4.88 -51.36
C LEU A 407 -1.25 3.98 -51.93
N VAL A 408 -0.69 3.11 -51.08
CA VAL A 408 0.31 2.10 -51.45
C VAL A 408 -0.29 0.72 -51.30
N LYS A 409 -0.29 -0.12 -52.35
CA LYS A 409 -0.74 -1.52 -52.26
C LYS A 409 0.43 -2.45 -51.93
N CYS A 410 0.22 -3.41 -51.03
CA CYS A 410 1.18 -4.50 -50.81
C CYS A 410 0.89 -5.67 -51.77
N ASN A 411 1.87 -6.07 -52.56
CA ASN A 411 1.71 -7.17 -53.53
C ASN A 411 1.57 -8.54 -52.85
N SER A 412 2.11 -8.72 -51.64
CA SER A 412 2.09 -10.01 -50.92
C SER A 412 0.74 -10.35 -50.29
N CYS A 413 -0.01 -9.34 -49.84
CA CYS A 413 -1.26 -9.50 -49.07
C CYS A 413 -2.45 -8.69 -49.62
N CYS A 414 -2.28 -8.03 -50.76
CA CYS A 414 -3.23 -7.15 -51.44
C CYS A 414 -3.80 -5.95 -50.63
N MET A 415 -3.46 -5.77 -49.35
CA MET A 415 -3.90 -4.62 -48.55
C MET A 415 -3.40 -3.27 -49.13
N VAL A 416 -4.23 -2.23 -49.00
CA VAL A 416 -3.93 -0.86 -49.43
C VAL A 416 -3.76 0.06 -48.22
N PHE A 417 -2.59 0.69 -48.13
CA PHE A 417 -2.09 1.49 -47.01
C PHE A 417 -2.16 2.97 -47.35
N ASN A 418 -2.62 3.82 -46.43
CA ASN A 418 -2.82 5.26 -46.68
C ASN A 418 -1.53 6.09 -46.49
N SER A 419 -0.42 5.48 -46.04
CA SER A 419 0.89 6.15 -45.99
C SER A 419 2.04 5.18 -46.23
N ARG A 420 3.17 5.72 -46.76
CA ARG A 420 4.39 4.95 -47.03
C ARG A 420 4.96 4.31 -45.77
N GLU A 421 4.87 5.00 -44.63
CA GLU A 421 5.32 4.50 -43.34
C GLU A 421 4.46 3.34 -42.83
N CYS A 422 3.14 3.41 -43.03
CA CYS A 422 2.20 2.34 -42.69
C CYS A 422 2.56 1.06 -43.47
N PHE A 423 2.82 1.20 -44.77
CA PHE A 423 3.31 0.11 -45.62
C PHE A 423 4.68 -0.43 -45.20
N THR A 424 5.66 0.45 -44.89
CA THR A 424 6.99 0.04 -44.41
C THR A 424 6.89 -0.73 -43.09
N ARG A 425 6.09 -0.26 -42.13
CA ARG A 425 5.86 -0.94 -40.84
C ARG A 425 5.22 -2.32 -41.05
N HIS A 426 4.25 -2.44 -41.96
CA HIS A 426 3.68 -3.73 -42.35
C HIS A 426 4.72 -4.71 -42.92
N ARG A 427 5.58 -4.26 -43.87
CA ARG A 427 6.64 -5.11 -44.44
C ARG A 427 7.61 -5.65 -43.40
N VAL A 428 7.95 -4.84 -42.38
CA VAL A 428 8.83 -5.25 -41.28
C VAL A 428 8.11 -6.23 -40.34
N GLY A 429 6.86 -5.91 -39.94
CA GLY A 429 6.09 -6.73 -38.99
C GLY A 429 5.72 -8.12 -39.50
N TYR A 430 5.47 -8.29 -40.81
CA TYR A 430 5.08 -9.57 -41.40
C TYR A 430 6.24 -10.50 -41.76
N GLY A 431 7.49 -10.18 -41.39
CA GLY A 431 8.62 -11.07 -41.62
C GLY A 431 9.00 -11.29 -43.10
N HIS A 432 8.47 -10.48 -44.03
CA HIS A 432 8.76 -10.51 -45.47
C HIS A 432 10.21 -10.08 -45.84
N GLY A 433 11.13 -10.12 -44.88
CA GLY A 433 12.55 -9.77 -45.03
C GLY A 433 13.47 -10.97 -45.29
N ASN A 434 12.94 -12.15 -45.68
CA ASN A 434 13.76 -13.35 -45.83
C ASN A 434 13.41 -14.27 -47.02
N THR A 435 12.79 -13.74 -48.08
CA THR A 435 12.96 -14.31 -49.43
C THR A 435 14.24 -13.72 -50.03
N LYS A 436 15.29 -14.54 -50.13
CA LYS A 436 16.51 -14.17 -50.88
C LYS A 436 16.14 -13.83 -52.32
N SER A 437 16.78 -12.80 -52.86
CA SER A 437 16.79 -12.55 -54.29
C SER A 437 17.46 -13.69 -55.04
N LEU A 438 16.80 -14.16 -56.10
CA LEU A 438 17.37 -14.88 -57.23
C LEU A 438 17.33 -13.94 -58.44
#